data_AF-A0A1B8P755-F1
#
_entry.id   AF-A0A1B8P755-F1
#
_cell.length_a   1.000
_cell.length_b   1.000
_cell.length_c   1.000
_cell.angle_alpha   90.00
_cell.angle_beta   90.00
_cell.angle_gamma   90.00
#
_symmetry.space_group_name_H-M   'P 1'
#
loop_
_entity.id
_entity.type
_entity.pdbx_description
1 polymer ?
#
loop_
_entity_poly.entity_id
_entity_poly.type
_entity_poly.pdbx_seq_one_letter_code
_entity_poly.pdbx_strand_id
1 'polypeptide(L)'
;MVLMLQGVGIAGSAFIVPLAIAWVLALCYAASFSELALLVPRAGSLSAYTEVALGHFPAILSVFSGYVVVAMFALSAELLLVNFLLGVLYPAVEGTHYVAFGILGVFTVLNLLGIDVFAKLQNLLAFAMVVALTLLGVSALTGGFAPHAFQATELAAGFNLGEGAFTLIALAIWGYVGAEFVCPLVDDARRPERYIRAPCTWA
;
A
#
# COMPACT_ATOMS: atom_id res chain seq x y z
N MET A 1 2.83 -2.26 4.10
CA MET A 1 4.29 -2.56 3.94
C MET A 1 4.73 -3.84 4.63
N VAL A 2 4.27 -4.14 5.84
CA VAL A 2 4.67 -5.37 6.56
C VAL A 2 4.12 -6.64 5.89
N LEU A 3 2.97 -6.55 5.22
CA LEU A 3 2.43 -7.62 4.39
C LEU A 3 3.42 -8.10 3.30
N MET A 4 4.25 -7.20 2.75
CA MET A 4 5.28 -7.57 1.78
C MET A 4 6.43 -8.33 2.43
N LEU A 5 6.86 -7.89 3.62
CA LEU A 5 7.85 -8.62 4.41
C LEU A 5 7.33 -10.00 4.84
N GLN A 6 6.05 -10.11 5.18
CA GLN A 6 5.40 -11.40 5.45
C GLN A 6 5.33 -12.28 4.20
N GLY A 7 5.03 -11.70 3.03
CA GLY A 7 5.07 -12.41 1.75
C GLY A 7 6.46 -12.99 1.44
N VAL A 8 7.50 -12.20 1.67
CA VAL A 8 8.90 -12.66 1.59
C VAL A 8 9.22 -13.70 2.66
N GLY A 9 8.68 -13.57 3.88
CA GLY A 9 8.84 -14.54 4.95
C GLY A 9 8.20 -15.91 4.65
N ILE A 10 7.10 -15.94 3.89
CA ILE A 10 6.37 -17.16 3.52
C ILE A 10 7.00 -17.83 2.30
N ALA A 11 7.33 -17.06 1.25
CA ALA A 11 7.74 -17.60 -0.05
C ALA A 11 9.22 -17.41 -0.36
N GLY A 12 9.99 -16.75 0.52
CA GLY A 12 11.41 -16.50 0.33
C GLY A 12 11.72 -15.76 -0.97
N SER A 13 12.72 -16.25 -1.70
CA SER A 13 13.13 -15.72 -3.01
C SER A 13 12.06 -15.87 -4.09
N ALA A 14 11.13 -16.82 -3.94
CA ALA A 14 10.09 -17.08 -4.93
C ALA A 14 9.02 -15.97 -4.96
N PHE A 15 8.91 -15.15 -3.90
CA PHE A 15 7.97 -14.03 -3.83
C PHE A 15 8.18 -12.97 -4.94
N ILE A 16 9.35 -12.93 -5.56
CA ILE A 16 9.64 -12.04 -6.69
C ILE A 16 8.67 -12.24 -7.86
N VAL A 17 8.20 -13.47 -8.09
CA VAL A 17 7.27 -13.78 -9.20
C VAL A 17 5.86 -13.23 -8.92
N PRO A 18 5.22 -13.54 -7.77
CA PRO A 18 3.97 -12.90 -7.38
C PRO A 18 4.04 -11.38 -7.37
N LEU A 19 5.15 -10.82 -6.87
CA LEU A 19 5.37 -9.38 -6.83
C LEU A 19 5.41 -8.77 -8.24
N ALA A 20 6.13 -9.40 -9.17
CA ALA A 20 6.19 -8.96 -10.56
C ALA A 20 4.83 -9.05 -11.27
N ILE A 21 4.07 -10.13 -11.06
CA ILE A 21 2.72 -10.28 -11.63
C ILE A 21 1.79 -9.20 -11.06
N ALA A 22 1.81 -9.00 -9.75
CA ALA A 22 1.02 -7.95 -9.10
C ALA A 22 1.39 -6.55 -9.61
N TRP A 23 2.67 -6.29 -9.85
CA TRP A 23 3.14 -5.03 -10.43
C TRP A 23 2.63 -4.81 -11.85
N VAL A 24 2.66 -5.83 -12.71
CA VAL A 24 2.09 -5.73 -14.08
C VAL A 24 0.59 -5.46 -14.03
N LEU A 25 -0.15 -6.16 -13.17
CA LEU A 25 -1.57 -5.89 -12.96
C LEU A 25 -1.79 -4.45 -12.45
N ALA A 26 -0.89 -3.96 -11.59
CA ALA A 26 -0.95 -2.61 -11.08
C ALA A 26 -0.77 -1.55 -12.15
N LEU A 27 0.23 -1.72 -13.01
CA LEU A 27 0.44 -0.86 -14.17
C LEU A 27 -0.78 -0.85 -15.11
N CYS A 28 -1.39 -2.02 -15.35
CA CYS A 28 -2.55 -2.12 -16.23
C CYS A 28 -3.74 -1.31 -15.69
N TYR A 29 -4.07 -1.44 -14.40
CA TYR A 29 -5.20 -0.66 -13.85
C TYR A 29 -4.84 0.82 -13.72
N ALA A 30 -3.62 1.16 -13.29
CA ALA A 30 -3.20 2.56 -13.13
C ALA A 30 -3.18 3.30 -14.48
N ALA A 31 -2.68 2.66 -15.53
CA ALA A 31 -2.72 3.21 -16.89
C ALA A 31 -4.17 3.43 -17.36
N SER A 32 -5.05 2.45 -17.13
CA SER A 32 -6.47 2.55 -17.50
C SER A 32 -7.18 3.71 -16.79
N PHE A 33 -6.95 3.89 -15.48
CA PHE A 33 -7.49 5.04 -14.74
C PHE A 33 -6.90 6.36 -15.19
N SER A 34 -5.61 6.40 -15.53
CA SER A 34 -4.97 7.63 -16.00
C SER A 34 -5.53 8.10 -17.35
N GLU A 35 -5.81 7.18 -18.28
CA GLU A 35 -6.43 7.54 -19.57
C GLU A 35 -7.87 7.99 -19.37
N LEU A 36 -8.62 7.31 -18.50
CA LEU A 36 -9.99 7.67 -18.18
C LEU A 36 -10.07 9.06 -17.51
N ALA A 37 -9.12 9.38 -16.64
CA ALA A 37 -9.04 10.68 -15.98
C ALA A 37 -8.74 11.82 -16.96
N LEU A 38 -7.96 11.57 -18.00
CA LEU A 38 -7.69 12.56 -19.05
C LEU A 38 -8.85 12.69 -20.04
N LEU A 39 -9.64 11.63 -20.25
CA LEU A 39 -10.81 11.66 -21.14
C LEU A 39 -12.02 12.37 -20.51
N VAL A 40 -12.16 12.32 -19.19
CA VAL A 40 -13.27 12.96 -18.46
C VAL A 40 -12.73 13.96 -17.42
N PRO A 41 -12.25 15.14 -17.86
CA PRO A 41 -11.54 16.11 -17.00
C PRO A 41 -12.43 16.91 -16.03
N ARG A 42 -13.70 16.52 -15.84
CA ARG A 42 -14.64 17.14 -14.87
C ARG A 42 -14.99 16.21 -13.71
N ALA A 43 -14.32 15.07 -13.64
CA ALA A 43 -14.68 13.94 -12.81
C ALA A 43 -13.47 13.56 -11.96
N GLY A 44 -13.06 14.38 -11.00
CA GLY A 44 -12.00 14.06 -10.04
C GLY A 44 -12.29 12.87 -9.12
N SER A 45 -13.25 11.99 -9.42
CA SER A 45 -13.48 10.78 -8.64
C SER A 45 -13.97 9.61 -9.50
N LEU A 46 -13.64 8.41 -9.03
CA LEU A 46 -14.01 7.13 -9.63
C LEU A 46 -15.53 7.02 -9.85
N SER A 47 -16.33 7.67 -9.00
CA SER A 47 -17.79 7.74 -9.11
C SER A 47 -18.20 8.34 -10.45
N ALA A 48 -17.60 9.46 -10.82
CA ALA A 48 -18.01 10.23 -11.98
C ALA A 48 -17.61 9.54 -13.30
N TYR A 49 -16.54 8.74 -13.31
CA TYR A 49 -16.23 7.88 -14.45
C TYR A 49 -17.22 6.72 -14.60
N THR A 50 -17.51 6.03 -13.50
CA THR A 50 -18.44 4.89 -13.51
C THR A 50 -19.89 5.30 -13.74
N GLU A 51 -20.28 6.51 -13.33
CA GLU A 51 -21.61 7.06 -13.54
C GLU A 51 -21.87 7.34 -15.01
N VAL A 52 -20.90 7.94 -15.71
CA VAL A 52 -20.99 8.22 -17.15
C VAL A 52 -21.02 6.93 -17.97
N ALA A 53 -20.31 5.88 -17.56
CA ALA A 53 -20.20 4.63 -18.31
C ALA A 53 -21.32 3.61 -18.03
N LEU A 54 -21.74 3.46 -16.76
CA LEU A 54 -22.60 2.36 -16.29
C LEU A 54 -23.86 2.84 -15.56
N GLY A 55 -24.02 4.15 -15.36
CA GLY A 55 -25.13 4.74 -14.64
C GLY A 55 -24.90 4.84 -13.13
N HIS A 56 -25.88 5.41 -12.42
CA HIS A 56 -25.74 5.79 -11.00
C HIS A 56 -25.53 4.61 -10.05
N PHE A 57 -26.24 3.49 -10.21
CA PHE A 57 -26.17 2.39 -9.26
C PHE A 57 -24.80 1.68 -9.26
N PRO A 58 -24.23 1.30 -10.42
CA PRO A 58 -22.87 0.77 -10.47
C PRO A 58 -21.81 1.76 -9.98
N ALA A 59 -22.04 3.07 -10.16
CA ALA A 59 -21.12 4.09 -9.67
C ALA A 59 -21.04 4.14 -8.14
N ILE A 60 -22.19 4.08 -7.47
CA ILE A 60 -22.25 4.01 -6.00
C ILE A 60 -21.54 2.75 -5.50
N LEU A 61 -21.80 1.60 -6.13
CA LEU A 61 -21.13 0.34 -5.77
C LEU A 61 -19.62 0.40 -5.96
N SER A 62 -19.16 1.04 -7.03
CA SER A 62 -17.73 1.17 -7.34
C SER A 62 -16.99 2.02 -6.31
N VAL A 63 -17.57 3.16 -5.92
CA VAL A 63 -17.01 4.03 -4.86
C VAL A 63 -17.03 3.33 -3.50
N PHE A 64 -18.15 2.68 -3.17
CA PHE A 64 -18.30 1.99 -1.90
C PHE A 64 -17.28 0.85 -1.77
N SER A 65 -17.17 0.01 -2.80
CA SER A 65 -16.23 -1.11 -2.84
C SER A 65 -14.78 -0.64 -2.88
N GLY A 66 -14.46 0.35 -3.74
CA GLY A 66 -13.08 0.78 -4.00
C GLY A 66 -12.49 1.71 -2.94
N TYR A 67 -13.30 2.53 -2.28
CA TYR A 67 -12.80 3.53 -1.33
C TYR A 67 -13.23 3.28 0.10
N VAL A 68 -14.53 3.07 0.34
CA VAL A 68 -15.05 2.98 1.71
C VAL A 68 -14.62 1.66 2.36
N VAL A 69 -14.89 0.54 1.71
CA VAL A 69 -14.56 -0.79 2.21
C VAL A 69 -13.05 -0.94 2.40
N VAL A 70 -12.26 -0.52 1.39
CA VAL A 70 -10.80 -0.57 1.44
C VAL A 70 -10.25 0.25 2.61
N ALA A 71 -10.70 1.50 2.79
CA ALA A 71 -10.23 2.35 3.88
C ALA A 71 -10.55 1.78 5.27
N MET A 72 -11.75 1.21 5.45
CA MET A 72 -12.17 0.61 6.72
C MET A 72 -11.33 -0.61 7.10
N PHE A 73 -11.05 -1.49 6.15
CA PHE A 73 -10.26 -2.70 6.40
C PHE A 73 -8.76 -2.42 6.44
N ALA A 74 -8.25 -1.48 5.64
CA ALA A 74 -6.83 -1.13 5.62
C ALA A 74 -6.34 -0.63 6.97
N LEU A 75 -7.04 0.36 7.56
CA LEU A 75 -6.67 0.90 8.87
C LEU A 75 -6.74 -0.16 9.97
N SER A 76 -7.77 -1.01 9.93
CA SER A 76 -7.95 -2.10 10.90
C SER A 76 -6.84 -3.14 10.81
N ALA A 77 -6.45 -3.53 9.60
CA ALA A 77 -5.38 -4.50 9.36
C ALA A 77 -4.02 -3.97 9.87
N GLU A 78 -3.69 -2.71 9.62
CA GLU A 78 -2.44 -2.09 10.08
C GLU A 78 -2.40 -1.97 11.62
N LEU A 79 -3.51 -1.62 12.27
CA LEU A 79 -3.59 -1.57 13.73
C LEU A 79 -3.43 -2.95 14.38
N LEU A 80 -4.02 -3.98 13.79
CA LEU A 80 -3.87 -5.36 14.26
C LEU A 80 -2.42 -5.84 14.09
N LEU A 81 -1.76 -5.40 13.03
CA LEU A 81 -0.36 -5.69 12.77
C LEU A 81 0.57 -5.02 13.79
N VAL A 82 0.33 -3.75 14.16
CA VAL A 82 1.05 -3.08 15.24
C VAL A 82 0.91 -3.86 16.55
N ASN A 83 -0.30 -4.33 16.86
CA ASN A 83 -0.54 -5.14 18.04
C ASN A 83 0.24 -6.46 18.01
N PHE A 84 0.28 -7.15 16.86
CA PHE A 84 1.06 -8.36 16.67
C PHE A 84 2.57 -8.10 16.89
N LEU A 85 3.10 -7.03 16.30
CA LEU A 85 4.52 -6.66 16.46
C LEU A 85 4.86 -6.32 17.91
N LEU A 86 3.97 -5.63 18.62
CA LEU A 86 4.13 -5.32 20.04
C LEU A 86 4.13 -6.60 20.89
N GLY A 87 3.30 -7.59 20.57
CA GLY A 87 3.34 -8.89 21.25
C GLY A 87 4.68 -9.62 21.08
N VAL A 88 5.29 -9.52 19.90
CA VAL A 88 6.62 -10.11 19.62
C VAL A 88 7.74 -9.37 20.36
N LEU A 89 7.71 -8.03 20.39
CA LEU A 89 8.76 -7.21 21.03
C LEU A 89 8.61 -7.12 22.56
N TYR A 90 7.37 -7.11 23.04
CA TYR A 90 7.02 -6.95 24.45
C TYR A 90 5.92 -7.97 24.83
N PRO A 91 6.30 -9.20 25.20
CA PRO A 91 5.34 -10.24 25.58
C PRO A 91 4.42 -9.85 26.74
N ALA A 92 4.84 -8.91 27.59
CA ALA A 92 4.02 -8.36 28.69
C ALA A 92 2.79 -7.55 28.22
N VAL A 93 2.76 -7.12 26.95
CA VAL A 93 1.67 -6.35 26.34
C VAL A 93 0.83 -7.23 25.39
N GLU A 94 1.13 -8.53 25.33
CA GLU A 94 0.42 -9.50 24.49
C GLU A 94 -1.07 -9.55 24.88
N GLY A 95 -1.96 -9.48 23.87
CA GLY A 95 -3.41 -9.49 24.05
C GLY A 95 -4.05 -8.13 24.41
N THR A 96 -3.25 -7.06 24.58
CA THR A 96 -3.78 -5.74 24.91
C THR A 96 -4.01 -4.86 23.67
N HIS A 97 -5.27 -4.64 23.31
CA HIS A 97 -5.65 -3.74 22.20
C HIS A 97 -5.60 -2.24 22.55
N TYR A 98 -5.29 -1.87 23.79
CA TYR A 98 -5.32 -0.48 24.25
C TYR A 98 -4.36 0.43 23.46
N VAL A 99 -3.21 -0.08 23.03
CA VAL A 99 -2.24 0.71 22.23
C VAL A 99 -2.80 1.00 20.83
N ALA A 100 -3.41 0.00 20.18
CA ALA A 100 -4.03 0.17 18.86
C ALA A 100 -5.19 1.18 18.92
N PHE A 101 -6.07 1.07 19.93
CA PHE A 101 -7.15 2.04 20.14
C PHE A 101 -6.62 3.45 20.49
N GLY A 102 -5.51 3.54 21.23
CA GLY A 102 -4.84 4.80 21.52
C GLY A 102 -4.32 5.49 20.25
N ILE A 103 -3.62 4.76 19.39
CA ILE A 103 -3.14 5.26 18.09
C ILE A 103 -4.32 5.72 17.24
N LEU A 104 -5.37 4.90 17.13
CA LEU A 104 -6.58 5.24 16.40
C LEU A 104 -7.20 6.54 16.93
N GLY A 105 -7.39 6.66 18.25
CA GLY A 105 -7.93 7.85 18.89
C GLY A 105 -7.10 9.11 18.61
N VAL A 106 -5.77 9.01 18.70
CA VAL A 106 -4.87 10.12 18.36
C VAL A 106 -5.04 10.53 16.90
N PHE A 107 -5.06 9.58 15.97
CA PHE A 107 -5.27 9.89 14.56
C PHE A 107 -6.65 10.47 14.28
N THR A 108 -7.71 10.00 14.95
CA THR A 108 -9.04 10.59 14.84
C THR A 108 -9.05 12.03 15.33
N VAL A 109 -8.45 12.31 16.49
CA VAL A 109 -8.36 13.68 17.03
C VAL A 109 -7.57 14.60 16.10
N LEU A 110 -6.43 14.15 15.58
CA LEU A 110 -5.64 14.94 14.63
C LEU A 110 -6.40 15.21 13.32
N ASN A 111 -7.17 14.23 12.83
CA ASN A 111 -8.05 14.42 11.68
C ASN A 111 -9.15 15.45 11.96
N LEU A 112 -9.69 15.51 13.18
CA LEU A 112 -10.70 16.49 13.58
C LEU A 112 -10.13 17.91 13.79
N LEU A 113 -8.85 18.02 14.18
CA LEU A 113 -8.18 19.31 14.45
C LEU A 113 -7.74 20.05 13.18
N GLY A 114 -7.68 19.38 12.03
CA GLY A 114 -7.47 20.02 10.74
C GLY A 114 -6.62 19.18 9.79
N ILE A 115 -7.03 19.18 8.52
CA ILE A 115 -6.41 18.41 7.43
C ILE A 115 -4.94 18.84 7.22
N ASP A 116 -4.61 20.12 7.45
CA ASP A 116 -3.24 20.64 7.32
C ASP A 116 -2.26 20.05 8.34
N VAL A 117 -2.72 19.78 9.56
CA VAL A 117 -1.89 19.18 10.62
C VAL A 117 -1.67 17.70 10.30
N PHE A 118 -2.73 17.01 9.88
CA PHE A 118 -2.65 15.61 9.48
C PHE A 118 -1.72 15.42 8.27
N ALA A 119 -1.82 16.28 7.24
CA ALA A 119 -0.96 16.22 6.06
C ALA A 119 0.53 16.41 6.41
N LYS A 120 0.86 17.34 7.32
CA LYS A 120 2.23 17.52 7.81
C LYS A 120 2.76 16.28 8.54
N LEU A 121 1.93 15.69 9.41
CA LEU A 121 2.28 14.45 10.11
C LEU A 121 2.51 13.31 9.12
N GLN A 122 1.61 13.14 8.14
CA GLN A 122 1.73 12.10 7.13
C GLN A 122 3.02 12.24 6.31
N ASN A 123 3.38 13.46 5.92
CA ASN A 123 4.62 13.71 5.19
C ASN A 123 5.87 13.39 6.05
N LEU A 124 5.84 13.74 7.34
CA LEU A 124 6.90 13.38 8.28
C LEU A 124 7.03 11.85 8.44
N LEU A 125 5.90 11.14 8.60
CA LEU A 125 5.87 9.68 8.71
C LEU A 125 6.37 9.00 7.42
N ALA A 126 5.99 9.52 6.25
CA ALA A 126 6.47 9.04 4.96
C ALA A 126 7.99 9.24 4.82
N PHE A 127 8.50 10.39 5.24
CA PHE A 127 9.94 10.64 5.26
C PHE A 127 10.68 9.68 6.21
N ALA A 128 10.18 9.51 7.43
CA ALA A 128 10.74 8.58 8.42
C ALA A 128 10.75 7.13 7.90
N MET A 129 9.67 6.72 7.22
CA MET A 129 9.56 5.41 6.57
C MET A 129 10.62 5.22 5.49
N VAL A 130 10.84 6.19 4.60
CA VAL A 130 11.87 6.11 3.55
C VAL A 130 13.26 6.01 4.15
N VAL A 131 13.56 6.80 5.19
CA VAL A 131 14.83 6.75 5.91
C VAL A 131 15.02 5.38 6.56
N ALA A 132 14.02 4.85 7.26
CA ALA A 132 14.07 3.53 7.89
C ALA A 132 14.32 2.42 6.86
N LEU A 133 13.59 2.41 5.74
CA LEU A 133 13.77 1.43 4.67
C LEU A 133 15.17 1.52 4.04
N THR A 134 15.70 2.73 3.87
CA THR A 134 17.04 2.95 3.33
C THR A 134 18.11 2.44 4.30
N LEU A 135 17.97 2.70 5.61
CA LEU A 135 18.87 2.18 6.63
C LEU A 135 18.83 0.66 6.69
N LEU A 136 17.64 0.05 6.61
CA LEU A 136 17.48 -1.40 6.54
C LEU A 136 18.18 -1.96 5.29
N GLY A 137 17.97 -1.35 4.12
CA GLY A 137 18.64 -1.76 2.87
C GLY A 137 20.16 -1.67 2.93
N VAL A 138 20.71 -0.55 3.43
CA VAL A 138 22.16 -0.39 3.62
C VAL A 138 22.70 -1.40 4.63
N SER A 139 21.97 -1.66 5.70
CA SER A 139 22.38 -2.64 6.72
C SER A 139 22.42 -4.07 6.19
N ALA A 140 21.50 -4.43 5.28
CA ALA A 140 21.48 -5.72 4.62
C ALA A 140 22.71 -5.93 3.72
N LEU A 141 23.18 -4.88 3.04
CA LEU A 141 24.39 -4.92 2.20
C LEU A 141 25.69 -4.94 3.01
N THR A 142 25.71 -4.25 4.15
CA THR A 142 26.92 -4.07 4.99
C THR A 142 27.03 -5.10 6.11
N GLY A 143 26.02 -5.93 6.32
CA GLY A 143 25.97 -6.94 7.39
C GLY A 143 25.84 -6.37 8.81
N GLY A 144 25.37 -5.12 8.94
CA GLY A 144 25.44 -4.35 10.17
C GLY A 144 24.58 -4.88 11.33
N PHE A 145 23.27 -4.61 11.31
CA PHE A 145 22.40 -4.77 12.49
C PHE A 145 22.11 -6.24 12.89
N ALA A 146 22.31 -7.20 11.99
CA ALA A 146 22.29 -8.63 12.28
C ALA A 146 23.00 -9.40 11.16
N PRO A 147 24.24 -9.89 11.35
CA PRO A 147 24.98 -10.60 10.32
C PRO A 147 24.33 -11.97 10.07
N HIS A 148 23.39 -12.04 9.15
CA HIS A 148 22.91 -13.29 8.58
C HIS A 148 23.80 -13.60 7.38
N ALA A 149 24.52 -14.72 7.43
CA ALA A 149 25.30 -15.20 6.31
C ALA A 149 24.34 -15.71 5.22
N PHE A 150 23.89 -14.81 4.35
CA PHE A 150 23.05 -15.17 3.23
C PHE A 150 23.94 -15.79 2.13
N GLN A 151 23.86 -17.10 1.94
CA GLN A 151 24.56 -17.76 0.85
C GLN A 151 23.75 -17.64 -0.44
N ALA A 152 24.39 -17.25 -1.55
CA ALA A 152 23.73 -17.14 -2.86
C ALA A 152 23.05 -18.45 -3.30
N THR A 153 23.54 -19.59 -2.81
CA THR A 153 22.97 -20.93 -2.99
C THR A 153 21.58 -21.09 -2.36
N GLU A 154 21.27 -20.41 -1.25
CA GLU A 154 19.96 -20.46 -0.59
C GLU A 154 18.88 -19.71 -1.40
N LEU A 155 19.29 -18.70 -2.19
CA LEU A 155 18.38 -17.96 -3.07
C LEU A 155 17.79 -18.86 -4.17
N ALA A 156 18.58 -19.79 -4.69
CA ALA A 156 18.20 -20.72 -5.75
C ALA A 156 17.60 -22.04 -5.23
N ALA A 157 18.10 -22.54 -4.09
CA ALA A 157 17.61 -23.79 -3.51
C ALA A 157 16.19 -23.68 -2.90
N GLY A 158 15.78 -22.48 -2.49
CA GLY A 158 14.46 -22.20 -1.89
C GLY A 158 13.39 -21.71 -2.86
N PHE A 159 13.66 -21.70 -4.18
CA PHE A 159 12.68 -21.21 -5.16
C PHE A 159 11.55 -22.25 -5.36
N ASN A 160 10.54 -22.20 -4.51
CA ASN A 160 9.34 -23.02 -4.63
C ASN A 160 8.10 -22.14 -4.52
N LEU A 161 7.47 -21.92 -5.67
CA LEU A 161 6.19 -21.25 -5.77
C LEU A 161 5.08 -22.29 -5.52
N GLY A 162 5.00 -22.79 -4.28
CA GLY A 162 4.09 -23.87 -3.89
C GLY A 162 2.61 -23.60 -4.24
N GLU A 163 1.70 -24.47 -3.84
CA GLU A 163 0.27 -24.41 -4.23
C GLU A 163 -0.46 -23.09 -3.83
N GLY A 164 0.18 -22.22 -3.05
CA GLY A 164 -0.28 -20.88 -2.67
C GLY A 164 0.14 -19.71 -3.57
N ALA A 165 0.64 -19.94 -4.81
CA ALA A 165 1.07 -18.84 -5.68
C ALA A 165 0.00 -17.75 -5.88
N PHE A 166 -1.28 -18.13 -6.03
CA PHE A 166 -2.38 -17.18 -6.18
C PHE A 166 -2.65 -16.35 -4.92
N THR A 167 -2.51 -16.93 -3.73
CA THR A 167 -2.71 -16.19 -2.48
C THR A 167 -1.57 -15.21 -2.24
N LEU A 168 -0.35 -15.57 -2.63
CA LEU A 168 0.81 -14.67 -2.62
C LEU A 168 0.66 -13.52 -3.62
N ILE A 169 0.09 -13.76 -4.81
CA ILE A 169 -0.23 -12.69 -5.77
C ILE A 169 -1.28 -11.75 -5.17
N ALA A 170 -2.35 -12.28 -4.57
CA ALA A 170 -3.37 -11.45 -3.91
C ALA A 170 -2.79 -10.60 -2.78
N LEU A 171 -1.89 -11.17 -1.98
CA LEU A 171 -1.14 -10.44 -0.95
C LEU A 171 -0.24 -9.35 -1.55
N ALA A 172 0.43 -9.65 -2.67
CA ALA A 172 1.33 -8.73 -3.37
C ALA A 172 0.59 -7.55 -4.01
N ILE A 173 -0.61 -7.77 -4.57
CA ILE A 173 -1.43 -6.70 -5.15
C ILE A 173 -1.71 -5.60 -4.13
N TRP A 174 -1.94 -5.97 -2.87
CA TRP A 174 -2.27 -5.02 -1.81
C TRP A 174 -1.21 -3.93 -1.59
N GLY A 175 0.08 -4.20 -1.85
CA GLY A 175 1.11 -3.16 -1.69
C GLY A 175 1.19 -2.19 -2.85
N TYR A 176 0.53 -2.49 -3.96
CA TYR A 176 0.38 -1.57 -5.09
C TYR A 176 -0.96 -0.82 -5.04
N VAL A 177 -1.95 -1.33 -4.30
CA VAL A 177 -3.22 -0.62 -4.04
C VAL A 177 -2.88 0.73 -3.42
N GLY A 178 -3.27 1.80 -4.10
CA GLY A 178 -2.88 3.14 -3.71
C GLY A 178 -2.45 4.01 -4.88
N ALA A 179 -1.93 3.40 -5.94
CA ALA A 179 -1.45 4.11 -7.13
C ALA A 179 -2.57 4.91 -7.82
N GLU A 180 -3.81 4.41 -7.75
CA GLU A 180 -4.99 5.02 -8.33
C GLU A 180 -5.44 6.31 -7.65
N PHE A 181 -5.05 6.57 -6.38
CA PHE A 181 -5.46 7.78 -5.67
C PHE A 181 -4.79 9.05 -6.22
N VAL A 182 -3.78 8.93 -7.08
CA VAL A 182 -3.19 10.07 -7.79
C VAL A 182 -4.13 10.59 -8.88
N CYS A 183 -4.96 9.73 -9.48
CA CYS A 183 -5.83 10.09 -10.60
C CYS A 183 -6.93 11.12 -10.21
N PRO A 184 -7.60 11.02 -9.06
CA PRO A 184 -8.51 12.04 -8.52
C PRO A 184 -7.93 13.46 -8.41
N LEU A 185 -6.60 13.61 -8.25
CA LEU A 185 -5.95 14.93 -8.13
C LEU A 185 -5.81 15.66 -9.47
N VAL A 186 -6.47 15.16 -10.53
CA VAL A 186 -6.47 15.76 -11.87
C VAL A 186 -6.92 17.21 -11.89
N ASP A 187 -7.93 17.54 -11.08
CA ASP A 187 -8.51 18.89 -11.04
C ASP A 187 -7.60 19.90 -10.33
N ASP A 188 -6.76 19.43 -9.40
CA ASP A 188 -5.83 20.26 -8.62
C ASP A 188 -4.41 20.30 -9.23
N ALA A 189 -4.14 19.47 -10.25
CA ALA A 189 -2.83 19.37 -10.88
C ALA A 189 -2.57 20.53 -11.86
N ARG A 190 -1.44 21.23 -11.70
CA ARG A 190 -1.04 22.32 -12.62
C ARG A 190 -0.86 21.90 -14.09
N ARG A 191 -0.54 20.62 -14.36
CA ARG A 191 -0.44 20.01 -15.71
C ARG A 191 -0.81 18.51 -15.66
N PRO A 192 -2.10 18.16 -15.67
CA PRO A 192 -2.54 16.78 -15.43
C PRO A 192 -1.97 15.77 -16.42
N GLU A 193 -1.88 16.13 -17.71
CA GLU A 193 -1.34 15.27 -18.78
C GLU A 193 0.09 14.77 -18.50
N ARG A 194 0.91 15.58 -17.82
CA ARG A 194 2.31 15.25 -17.50
C ARG A 194 2.47 14.67 -16.10
N TYR A 195 1.70 15.17 -15.13
CA TYR A 195 1.87 14.82 -13.71
C TYR A 195 0.99 13.66 -13.24
N ILE A 196 0.09 13.14 -14.06
CA ILE A 196 -0.74 11.97 -13.72
C ILE A 196 -0.33 10.79 -14.59
N ARG A 197 -0.13 11.02 -15.89
CA ARG A 197 0.32 9.97 -16.81
C ARG A 197 1.71 9.46 -16.47
N ALA A 198 2.65 10.33 -16.10
CA ALA A 198 4.01 9.89 -15.77
C ALA A 198 4.05 9.08 -14.46
N PRO A 199 3.52 9.55 -13.30
CA PRO A 199 3.60 8.76 -12.07
C PRO A 199 2.85 7.43 -12.14
N CYS A 200 1.71 7.35 -12.83
CA CYS A 200 0.98 6.08 -12.99
C CYS A 200 1.73 5.02 -13.81
N THR A 201 2.68 5.45 -14.67
CA THR A 201 3.54 4.53 -15.44
C THR A 201 4.87 4.18 -14.74
N TRP A 202 5.25 4.94 -13.71
CA TRP A 202 6.50 4.74 -12.94
C TRP A 202 6.25 4.24 -11.50
N ALA A 203 4.98 4.03 -11.11
CA ALA A 203 4.57 3.41 -9.86
C ALA A 203 4.66 1.87 -9.91
#